data_AF-A0A067PK56-F1
#
_entry.id   AF-A0A067PK56-F1
#
_cell.length_a   1.000
_cell.length_b   1.000
_cell.length_c   1.000
_cell.angle_alpha   90.00
_cell.angle_beta   90.00
_cell.angle_gamma   90.00
#
_symmetry.space_group_name_H-M   'P 1'
#
loop_
_entity.id
_entity.type
_entity.pdbx_description
1 polymer ?
#
loop_
_entity_poly.entity_id
_entity_poly.type
_entity_poly.pdbx_seq_one_letter_code
_entity_poly.pdbx_strand_id
1 'polypeptide(L)'
;MSVNALKATGLRHLQNNGMVLAISRDNEMQSIYNNPQLYPQMFPWLFPYGLGGLRNQQIIKNISELKQKQHLLMYYDKRFQLEPQYPLLALHHEQIKQCTTASFLTASKQNFAKTAEGLANLDPDVLQTLATRLKNGEKVTPQTDAEKMCFAVIHDVDIIAQRIPGSNTSKQHS
;
A
#
# COMPACT_ATOMS: atom_id res chain seq x y z
N MET A 1 -18.14 -13.13 -16.28
CA MET A 1 -17.78 -14.46 -16.85
C MET A 1 -17.07 -15.27 -15.77
N SER A 2 -17.36 -16.55 -15.63
CA SER A 2 -16.63 -17.40 -14.68
C SER A 2 -15.25 -17.77 -15.23
N VAL A 3 -14.30 -18.10 -14.35
CA VAL A 3 -12.94 -18.55 -14.72
C VAL A 3 -12.99 -19.74 -15.68
N ASN A 4 -13.94 -20.66 -15.48
CA ASN A 4 -14.12 -21.83 -16.34
C ASN A 4 -14.62 -21.45 -17.74
N ALA A 5 -15.50 -20.46 -17.85
CA ALA A 5 -15.94 -19.94 -19.14
C ALA A 5 -14.77 -19.28 -19.91
N LEU A 6 -13.89 -18.55 -19.21
CA LEU A 6 -12.71 -17.92 -19.82
C LEU A 6 -11.72 -18.96 -20.37
N LYS A 7 -11.45 -20.03 -19.60
CA LYS A 7 -10.60 -21.15 -20.03
C LYS A 7 -11.18 -21.87 -21.25
N ALA A 8 -12.49 -22.13 -21.28
CA ALA A 8 -13.17 -22.77 -22.40
C ALA A 8 -13.10 -21.91 -23.68
N THR A 9 -13.29 -20.60 -23.55
CA THR A 9 -13.14 -19.66 -24.68
C THR A 9 -11.69 -19.63 -25.19
N GLY A 10 -10.71 -19.60 -24.29
CA GLY A 10 -9.29 -19.68 -24.64
C GLY A 10 -8.93 -20.96 -25.39
N LEU A 11 -9.42 -22.12 -24.91
CA LEU A 11 -9.22 -23.40 -25.59
C LEU A 11 -9.84 -23.45 -26.99
N ARG A 12 -11.06 -22.93 -27.16
CA ARG A 12 -11.70 -22.84 -28.48
C ARG A 12 -10.90 -21.93 -29.45
N HIS A 13 -10.37 -20.82 -28.95
CA HIS A 13 -9.52 -19.92 -29.75
C HIS A 13 -8.23 -20.62 -30.22
N LEU A 14 -7.60 -21.39 -29.34
CA LEU A 14 -6.41 -22.18 -29.68
C LEU A 14 -6.71 -23.29 -30.70
N GLN A 15 -7.85 -23.99 -30.56
CA GLN A 15 -8.27 -25.03 -31.50
C GLN A 15 -8.56 -24.49 -32.91
N ASN A 16 -8.99 -23.23 -33.01
CA ASN A 16 -9.26 -22.57 -34.28
C ASN A 16 -8.03 -21.86 -34.88
N ASN A 17 -6.80 -22.25 -34.48
CA ASN A 17 -5.55 -21.62 -34.88
C ASN A 17 -5.52 -20.09 -34.64
N GLY A 18 -6.18 -19.62 -33.58
CA GLY A 18 -6.16 -18.21 -33.21
C GLY A 18 -4.77 -17.74 -32.79
N MET A 19 -4.44 -16.48 -33.09
CA MET A 19 -3.15 -15.91 -32.70
C MET A 19 -3.02 -15.83 -31.17
N VAL A 20 -1.83 -16.14 -30.67
CA VAL A 20 -1.48 -16.09 -29.25
C VAL A 20 -0.33 -15.10 -29.06
N LEU A 21 -0.48 -14.19 -28.11
CA LEU A 21 0.61 -13.33 -27.64
C LEU A 21 1.20 -13.94 -26.37
N ALA A 22 2.40 -14.48 -26.45
CA ALA A 22 3.16 -14.92 -25.28
C ALA A 22 3.77 -13.68 -24.60
N ILE A 23 3.31 -13.38 -23.39
CA ILE A 23 3.93 -12.35 -22.54
C ILE A 23 4.84 -13.09 -21.56
N SER A 24 6.11 -13.23 -21.92
CA SER A 24 7.13 -13.79 -21.03
C SER A 24 7.30 -12.87 -19.82
N ARG A 25 7.22 -13.44 -18.62
CA ARG A 25 7.59 -12.76 -17.39
C ARG A 25 8.97 -13.26 -16.99
N ASP A 26 9.78 -12.36 -16.44
CA ASP A 26 10.99 -12.79 -15.77
C ASP A 26 10.62 -13.73 -14.60
N ASN A 27 11.48 -14.69 -14.31
CA ASN A 27 11.24 -15.65 -13.22
C ASN A 27 11.35 -14.97 -11.85
N GLU A 28 12.01 -13.80 -11.80
CA GLU A 28 12.21 -13.02 -10.59
C GLU A 28 11.27 -11.80 -10.52
N MET A 29 10.67 -11.60 -9.35
CA MET A 29 9.89 -10.39 -9.07
C MET A 29 10.81 -9.18 -8.94
N GLN A 30 10.49 -8.12 -9.66
CA GLN A 30 11.21 -6.85 -9.58
C GLN A 30 10.88 -6.12 -8.28
N SER A 31 11.91 -5.58 -7.63
CA SER A 31 11.73 -4.76 -6.42
C SER A 31 10.98 -3.46 -6.75
N ILE A 32 9.98 -3.14 -5.92
CA ILE A 32 9.31 -1.82 -5.93
C ILE A 32 10.18 -0.75 -5.24
N TYR A 33 11.15 -1.17 -4.44
CA TYR A 33 12.11 -0.29 -3.76
C TYR A 33 13.37 -0.13 -4.62
N ASN A 34 13.93 1.08 -4.67
CA ASN A 34 15.20 1.37 -5.33
C ASN A 34 15.31 0.90 -6.78
N ASN A 35 14.21 0.94 -7.54
CA ASN A 35 14.19 0.54 -8.94
C ASN A 35 13.83 1.73 -9.85
N PRO A 36 14.82 2.45 -10.40
CA PRO A 36 14.57 3.59 -11.28
C PRO A 36 13.88 3.24 -12.59
N GLN A 37 13.94 1.97 -13.01
CA GLN A 37 13.36 1.51 -14.27
C GLN A 37 11.91 1.05 -14.12
N LEU A 38 11.40 0.92 -12.89
CA LEU A 38 10.04 0.44 -12.63
C LEU A 38 8.97 1.25 -13.38
N TYR A 39 8.96 2.58 -13.21
CA TYR A 39 7.95 3.43 -13.86
C TYR A 39 8.13 3.54 -15.38
N PRO A 40 9.36 3.72 -15.90
CA PRO A 40 9.59 3.68 -17.34
C PRO A 40 9.15 2.39 -18.01
N GLN A 41 9.35 1.23 -17.36
CA GLN A 41 8.89 -0.07 -17.88
C GLN A 41 7.38 -0.24 -17.80
N MET A 42 6.74 0.26 -16.74
CA MET A 42 5.28 0.17 -16.57
C MET A 42 4.51 1.13 -17.49
N PHE A 43 5.08 2.29 -17.79
CA PHE A 43 4.46 3.32 -18.62
C PHE A 43 5.40 3.81 -19.74
N PRO A 44 5.75 2.96 -20.73
CA PRO A 44 6.69 3.36 -21.79
C PRO A 44 6.23 4.59 -22.57
N TRP A 45 4.93 4.83 -22.68
CA TRP A 45 4.36 6.00 -23.35
C TRP A 45 4.51 7.30 -22.55
N LEU A 46 4.61 7.22 -21.22
CA LEU A 46 4.91 8.38 -20.37
C LEU A 46 6.42 8.65 -20.31
N PHE A 47 7.24 7.61 -20.51
CA PHE A 47 8.70 7.66 -20.49
C PHE A 47 9.28 7.16 -21.81
N PRO A 48 9.13 7.91 -22.92
CA PRO A 48 9.45 7.44 -24.27
C PRO A 48 10.91 7.03 -24.48
N TYR A 49 11.83 7.51 -23.64
CA TYR A 49 13.25 7.15 -23.68
C TYR A 49 13.65 6.07 -22.67
N GLY A 50 12.71 5.54 -21.88
CA GLY A 50 13.04 4.62 -20.77
C GLY A 50 13.80 5.28 -19.61
N LEU A 51 13.81 6.62 -19.56
CA LEU A 51 14.56 7.43 -18.59
C LEU A 51 13.63 8.30 -17.74
N GLY A 52 14.12 8.80 -16.62
CA GLY A 52 13.38 9.76 -15.78
C GLY A 52 12.45 9.12 -14.75
N GLY A 53 12.58 7.81 -14.49
CA GLY A 53 11.86 7.13 -13.42
C GLY A 53 12.25 7.61 -12.02
N LEU A 54 11.56 7.08 -11.01
CA LEU A 54 11.75 7.49 -9.62
C LEU A 54 13.16 7.17 -9.12
N ARG A 55 13.78 8.08 -8.35
CA ARG A 55 15.17 7.91 -7.86
C ARG A 55 16.19 7.64 -8.97
N ASN A 56 16.03 8.28 -10.12
CA ASN A 56 17.04 8.26 -11.15
C ASN A 56 18.38 8.79 -10.60
N GLN A 57 19.46 8.03 -10.80
CA GLN A 57 20.82 8.37 -10.35
C GLN A 57 21.34 9.69 -10.96
N GLN A 58 20.78 10.11 -12.09
CA GLN A 58 21.13 11.36 -12.76
C GLN A 58 20.52 12.60 -12.08
N ILE A 59 19.66 12.44 -11.06
CA ILE A 59 19.09 13.56 -10.33
C ILE A 59 20.18 14.15 -9.42
N ILE A 60 20.65 15.36 -9.76
CA ILE A 60 21.72 16.07 -9.07
C ILE A 60 21.30 16.55 -7.66
N LYS A 61 20.01 16.87 -7.48
CA LYS A 61 19.48 17.38 -6.21
C LYS A 61 18.81 16.26 -5.43
N ASN A 62 19.04 16.22 -4.11
CA ASN A 62 18.32 15.29 -3.25
C ASN A 62 16.82 15.65 -3.22
N ILE A 63 16.00 14.83 -3.86
CA ILE A 63 14.55 14.99 -3.94
C ILE A 63 13.88 13.71 -3.41
N SER A 64 12.86 13.87 -2.58
CA SER A 64 12.07 12.73 -2.12
C SER A 64 11.25 12.14 -3.26
N GLU A 65 11.00 10.83 -3.21
CA GLU A 65 10.14 10.16 -4.19
C GLU A 65 8.75 10.80 -4.26
N LEU A 66 8.17 11.15 -3.11
CA LEU A 66 6.89 11.85 -3.04
C LEU A 66 6.91 13.15 -3.85
N LYS A 67 7.96 13.96 -3.66
CA LYS A 67 8.09 15.23 -4.39
C LYS A 67 8.35 15.00 -5.87
N GLN A 68 9.09 13.96 -6.25
CA GLN A 68 9.27 13.58 -7.65
C GLN A 68 7.93 13.17 -8.30
N LYS A 69 7.12 12.35 -7.62
CA LYS A 69 5.76 11.98 -8.07
C LYS A 69 4.86 13.21 -8.24
N GLN A 70 4.90 14.14 -7.27
CA GLN A 70 4.18 15.41 -7.38
C GLN A 70 4.62 16.22 -8.60
N HIS A 71 5.92 16.34 -8.87
CA HIS A 71 6.40 17.03 -10.07
C HIS A 71 5.97 16.35 -11.37
N LEU A 72 5.92 15.02 -11.40
CA LEU A 72 5.44 14.28 -12.57
C LEU A 72 3.93 14.53 -12.78
N LEU A 73 3.13 14.51 -11.72
CA LEU A 73 1.69 14.83 -11.79
C LEU A 73 1.43 16.30 -12.18
N MET A 74 2.29 17.21 -11.74
CA MET A 74 2.22 18.64 -12.03
C MET A 74 3.10 19.04 -13.24
N TYR A 75 3.50 18.06 -14.05
CA TYR A 75 4.31 18.33 -15.23
C TYR A 75 3.53 19.21 -16.21
N TYR A 76 4.24 20.06 -16.96
CA TYR A 76 3.64 21.03 -17.87
C TYR A 76 2.65 20.36 -18.84
N ASP A 77 3.10 19.26 -19.44
CA ASP A 77 2.25 18.40 -20.23
C ASP A 77 1.53 17.40 -19.32
N LYS A 78 0.22 17.57 -19.19
CA LYS A 78 -0.65 16.85 -18.23
C LYS A 78 -0.76 15.35 -18.50
N ARG A 79 0.06 14.75 -19.37
CA ARG A 79 0.06 13.32 -19.69
C ARG A 79 0.08 12.42 -18.46
N PHE A 80 0.90 12.72 -17.46
CA PHE A 80 0.96 11.95 -16.20
C PHE A 80 -0.31 12.10 -15.35
N GLN A 81 -0.94 13.28 -15.38
CA GLN A 81 -2.19 13.54 -14.66
C GLN A 81 -3.39 12.87 -15.34
N LEU A 82 -3.38 12.84 -16.67
CA LEU A 82 -4.48 12.32 -17.49
C LEU A 82 -4.39 10.82 -17.74
N GLU A 83 -3.23 10.20 -17.53
CA GLU A 83 -3.11 8.75 -17.62
C GLU A 83 -3.89 8.12 -16.44
N PRO A 84 -4.92 7.30 -16.70
CA PRO A 84 -5.84 6.84 -15.65
C PRO A 84 -5.18 6.04 -14.53
N GLN A 85 -4.09 5.30 -14.82
CA GLN A 85 -3.50 4.36 -13.87
C GLN A 85 -2.35 4.99 -13.05
N TYR A 86 -1.68 6.00 -13.58
CA TYR A 86 -0.44 6.54 -13.05
C TYR A 86 -0.66 7.23 -11.70
N PRO A 87 -1.64 8.13 -11.50
CA PRO A 87 -1.90 8.72 -10.19
C PRO A 87 -2.25 7.67 -9.14
N LEU A 88 -3.09 6.70 -9.49
CA LEU A 88 -3.51 5.62 -8.60
C LEU A 88 -2.31 4.77 -8.17
N LEU A 89 -1.49 4.36 -9.14
CA LEU A 89 -0.32 3.53 -8.88
C LEU A 89 0.76 4.29 -8.11
N ALA A 90 1.00 5.57 -8.46
CA ALA A 90 1.93 6.44 -7.75
C ALA A 90 1.56 6.61 -6.27
N LEU A 91 0.26 6.79 -5.98
CA LEU A 91 -0.27 6.91 -4.63
C LEU A 91 -0.19 5.57 -3.87
N HIS A 92 -0.68 4.48 -4.46
CA HIS A 92 -0.61 3.15 -3.84
C HIS A 92 0.84 2.76 -3.51
N HIS A 93 1.75 2.98 -4.45
CA HIS A 93 3.15 2.71 -4.24
C HIS A 93 3.73 3.56 -3.10
N GLU A 94 3.33 4.83 -2.97
CA GLU A 94 3.73 5.66 -1.83
C GLU A 94 3.19 5.09 -0.50
N GLN A 95 1.90 4.75 -0.46
CA GLN A 95 1.24 4.20 0.73
C GLN A 95 1.87 2.88 1.19
N ILE A 96 2.16 1.97 0.26
CA ILE A 96 2.85 0.70 0.57
C ILE A 96 4.21 0.99 1.20
N LYS A 97 5.02 1.86 0.59
CA LYS A 97 6.36 2.17 1.13
C LYS A 97 6.31 2.81 2.51
N GLN A 98 5.38 3.75 2.70
CA GLN A 98 5.19 4.43 3.99
C GLN A 98 4.68 3.45 5.06
N CYS A 99 3.71 2.60 4.72
CA CYS A 99 3.21 1.55 5.60
C CYS A 99 4.33 0.59 6.01
N THR A 100 5.09 0.04 5.05
CA THR A 100 6.20 -0.88 5.35
C THR A 100 7.25 -0.20 6.22
N THR A 101 7.59 1.06 5.95
CA THR A 101 8.56 1.81 6.77
C THR A 101 8.03 2.05 8.18
N ALA A 102 6.76 2.45 8.32
CA ALA A 102 6.13 2.66 9.62
C ALA A 102 6.03 1.36 10.43
N SER A 103 5.67 0.24 9.78
CA SER A 103 5.64 -1.09 10.39
C SER A 103 7.04 -1.53 10.81
N PHE A 104 8.07 -1.36 9.97
CA PHE A 104 9.45 -1.69 10.32
C PHE A 104 9.94 -0.86 11.50
N LEU A 105 9.73 0.47 11.48
CA LEU A 105 10.12 1.34 12.59
C LEU A 105 9.39 0.96 13.87
N THR A 106 8.11 0.60 13.78
CA THR A 106 7.35 0.15 14.96
C THR A 106 7.82 -1.21 15.45
N ALA A 107 8.11 -2.16 14.56
CA ALA A 107 8.66 -3.46 14.90
C ALA A 107 10.04 -3.37 15.56
N SER A 108 10.84 -2.37 15.16
CA SER A 108 12.16 -2.12 15.73
C SER A 108 12.13 -1.39 17.09
N LYS A 109 10.96 -0.93 17.56
CA LYS A 109 10.85 -0.30 18.89
C LYS A 109 10.94 -1.36 19.99
N GLN A 110 11.56 -0.97 21.11
CA GLN A 110 11.64 -1.81 22.32
C GLN A 110 10.26 -2.29 22.81
N ASN A 111 9.21 -1.51 22.58
CA ASN A 111 7.84 -1.88 22.97
C ASN A 111 7.17 -2.88 22.01
N PHE A 112 7.75 -3.20 20.85
CA PHE A 112 7.11 -4.10 19.88
C PHE A 112 6.82 -5.47 20.46
N ALA A 113 7.78 -6.06 21.17
CA ALA A 113 7.60 -7.36 21.82
C ALA A 113 6.41 -7.31 22.78
N LYS A 114 6.28 -6.23 23.56
CA LYS A 114 5.17 -5.99 24.48
C LYS A 114 3.83 -5.82 23.76
N THR A 115 3.79 -5.10 22.63
CA THR A 115 2.56 -4.93 21.83
C THR A 115 2.15 -6.24 21.14
N ALA A 116 3.11 -7.02 20.64
CA ALA A 116 2.87 -8.31 19.99
C ALA A 116 2.38 -9.37 20.98
N GLU A 117 3.01 -9.45 22.15
CA GLU A 117 2.54 -10.26 23.28
C GLU A 117 1.16 -9.79 23.76
N GLY A 118 0.96 -8.47 23.79
CA GLY A 118 -0.33 -7.85 24.03
C GLY A 118 -1.42 -8.35 23.08
N LEU A 119 -1.12 -8.36 21.78
CA LEU A 119 -2.02 -8.81 20.73
C LEU A 119 -2.32 -10.31 20.83
N ALA A 120 -1.31 -11.13 21.16
CA ALA A 120 -1.45 -12.58 21.28
C ALA A 120 -2.29 -13.01 22.49
N ASN A 121 -2.24 -12.23 23.58
CA ASN A 121 -2.94 -12.50 24.83
C ASN A 121 -4.29 -11.77 24.94
N LEU A 122 -4.76 -11.15 23.86
CA LEU A 122 -6.06 -10.50 23.81
C LEU A 122 -7.19 -11.52 24.00
N ASP A 123 -8.12 -11.20 24.89
CA ASP A 123 -9.37 -11.92 25.00
C ASP A 123 -10.32 -11.48 23.86
N PRO A 124 -10.62 -12.37 22.89
CA PRO A 124 -11.46 -12.04 21.75
C PRO A 124 -12.90 -11.70 22.15
N ASP A 125 -13.42 -12.25 23.25
CA ASP A 125 -14.79 -11.99 23.71
C ASP A 125 -14.89 -10.57 24.31
N VAL A 126 -13.86 -10.15 25.05
CA VAL A 126 -13.76 -8.76 25.55
C VAL A 126 -13.63 -7.79 24.39
N LEU A 127 -12.79 -8.09 23.39
CA LEU A 127 -12.61 -7.23 22.21
C LEU A 127 -13.91 -7.08 21.40
N GLN A 128 -14.66 -8.17 21.22
CA GLN A 128 -15.95 -8.16 20.53
C GLN A 128 -17.01 -7.36 21.30
N THR A 129 -17.02 -7.47 22.63
CA THR A 129 -17.90 -6.70 23.51
C THR A 129 -17.60 -5.21 23.40
N LEU A 130 -16.31 -4.84 23.48
CA LEU A 130 -15.85 -3.46 23.32
C LEU A 130 -16.20 -2.90 21.93
N ALA A 131 -15.96 -3.66 20.87
CA ALA A 131 -16.28 -3.25 19.50
C ALA A 131 -17.79 -2.99 19.33
N THR A 132 -18.63 -3.82 19.95
CA THR A 132 -20.09 -3.66 19.90
C THR A 132 -20.54 -2.40 20.62
N ARG A 133 -20.00 -2.13 21.82
CA ARG A 133 -20.30 -0.92 22.60
C ARG A 133 -19.83 0.36 21.89
N LEU A 134 -18.62 0.35 21.33
CA LEU A 134 -18.09 1.46 20.55
C LEU A 134 -18.91 1.71 19.27
N LYS A 135 -19.36 0.65 18.59
CA LYS A 135 -20.24 0.77 17.42
C LYS A 135 -21.59 1.41 17.77
N ASN A 136 -22.10 1.18 18.98
CA ASN A 136 -23.33 1.78 19.48
C ASN A 136 -23.15 3.24 19.95
N GLY A 137 -21.93 3.80 19.86
CA GLY A 137 -21.63 5.17 20.23
C GLY A 137 -21.43 5.37 21.75
N GLU A 138 -21.27 4.30 22.52
CA GLU A 138 -21.00 4.41 23.96
C GLU A 138 -19.60 4.98 24.21
N LYS A 139 -19.47 5.91 25.16
CA LYS A 139 -18.18 6.28 25.74
C LYS A 139 -17.72 5.16 26.67
N VAL A 140 -16.88 4.27 26.15
CA VAL A 140 -16.34 3.15 26.92
C VAL A 140 -15.07 3.58 27.65
N THR A 141 -15.11 3.57 28.99
CA THR A 141 -13.92 3.67 29.83
C THR A 141 -13.51 2.26 30.28
N PRO A 142 -12.28 1.81 29.99
CA PRO A 142 -11.83 0.48 30.38
C PRO A 142 -11.73 0.37 31.90
N GLN A 143 -12.40 -0.61 32.49
CA GLN A 143 -12.37 -0.86 33.93
C GLN A 143 -11.56 -2.09 34.28
N THR A 144 -11.70 -3.16 33.50
CA THR A 144 -10.97 -4.42 33.72
C THR A 144 -9.57 -4.35 33.11
N ASP A 145 -8.64 -5.16 33.62
CA ASP A 145 -7.29 -5.19 33.07
C ASP A 145 -7.26 -5.74 31.64
N ALA A 146 -8.18 -6.65 31.29
CA ALA A 146 -8.40 -7.13 29.92
C ALA A 146 -8.90 -6.01 28.98
N GLU A 147 -9.83 -5.16 29.44
CA GLU A 147 -10.26 -4.00 28.66
C GLU A 147 -9.12 -2.99 28.49
N LYS A 148 -8.35 -2.70 29.55
CA LYS A 148 -7.19 -1.79 29.47
C LYS A 148 -6.15 -2.29 28.46
N MET A 149 -5.92 -3.60 28.42
CA MET A 149 -5.03 -4.24 27.45
C MET A 149 -5.54 -4.09 26.02
N CYS A 150 -6.85 -4.26 25.77
CA CYS A 150 -7.46 -4.00 24.48
C CYS A 150 -7.25 -2.55 24.02
N PHE A 151 -7.51 -1.59 24.90
CA PHE A 151 -7.31 -0.16 24.58
C PHE A 151 -5.85 0.19 24.34
N ALA A 152 -4.91 -0.42 25.08
CA ALA A 152 -3.48 -0.22 24.87
C ALA A 152 -3.03 -0.72 23.48
N VAL A 153 -3.48 -1.91 23.07
CA VAL A 153 -3.16 -2.46 21.74
C VAL A 153 -3.79 -1.62 20.62
N ILE A 154 -5.06 -1.21 20.77
CA ILE A 154 -5.73 -0.33 19.80
C ILE A 154 -4.96 1.00 19.66
N HIS A 155 -4.55 1.60 20.78
CA HIS A 155 -3.77 2.83 20.78
C HIS A 155 -2.42 2.67 20.05
N ASP A 156 -1.71 1.58 20.30
CA ASP A 156 -0.45 1.27 19.62
C ASP A 156 -0.67 1.10 18.10
N VAL A 157 -1.75 0.44 17.69
CA VAL A 157 -2.13 0.29 16.26
C VAL A 157 -2.48 1.64 15.63
N ASP A 158 -3.22 2.50 16.35
CA ASP A 158 -3.58 3.84 15.88
C ASP A 158 -2.36 4.74 15.70
N ILE A 159 -1.36 4.67 16.58
CA ILE A 159 -0.09 5.39 16.43
C ILE A 159 0.61 5.02 15.12
N ILE A 160 0.53 3.75 14.70
CA ILE A 160 1.09 3.29 13.42
C ILE A 160 0.26 3.85 12.27
N ALA A 161 -1.07 3.71 12.35
CA ALA A 161 -1.99 4.16 11.31
C ALA A 161 -1.90 5.68 11.07
N GLN A 162 -1.70 6.48 12.11
CA GLN A 162 -1.54 7.94 12.03
C GLN A 162 -0.36 8.34 11.13
N ARG A 163 0.71 7.55 11.09
CA ARG A 163 1.90 7.83 10.27
C ARG A 163 1.73 7.48 8.80
N ILE A 164 0.58 6.94 8.40
CA ILE A 164 0.27 6.58 7.01
C ILE A 164 -0.67 7.64 6.41
N PRO A 165 -0.16 8.54 5.57
CA PRO A 165 -0.96 9.52 4.83
C PRO A 165 -2.16 8.90 4.11
N GLY A 166 -3.36 9.40 4.42
CA GLY A 166 -4.61 8.95 3.82
C GLY A 166 -5.29 7.79 4.56
N SER A 167 -4.70 7.26 5.63
CA SER A 167 -5.39 6.35 6.55
C SER A 167 -6.54 7.07 7.27
N ASN A 168 -7.53 6.32 7.76
CA ASN A 168 -8.65 6.89 8.51
C ASN A 168 -8.16 7.69 9.75
N THR A 169 -7.16 7.16 10.46
CA THR A 169 -6.55 7.81 11.63
C THR A 169 -5.79 9.08 11.25
N SER A 170 -5.09 9.10 10.11
CA SER A 170 -4.42 10.33 9.63
C SER A 170 -5.42 11.45 9.32
N LYS A 171 -6.60 11.11 8.77
CA LYS A 171 -7.65 12.08 8.42
C LYS A 171 -8.37 12.67 9.64
N GLN A 172 -8.49 11.91 10.73
CA GLN A 172 -9.11 12.41 11.98
C GLN A 172 -8.27 13.47 12.68
N HIS A 173 -6.96 13.51 12.42
CA HIS A 173 -6.00 14.44 13.02
C HIS A 173 -5.41 15.44 12.01
N SER A 174 -5.94 15.49 10.78
CA SER A 174 -5.53 16.46 9.74
C SER A 174 -6.29 17.78 9.85
#